data_AF-A0A098TDG0-F1
#
_entry.id   AF-A0A098TDG0-F1
#
_cell.length_a   1.000
_cell.length_b   1.000
_cell.length_c   1.000
_cell.angle_alpha   90.00
_cell.angle_beta   90.00
_cell.angle_gamma   90.00
#
_symmetry.space_group_name_H-M   'P 1'
#
loop_
_entity.id
_entity.type
_entity.pdbx_description
1 polymer ?
#
loop_
_entity_poly.entity_id
_entity_poly.type
_entity_poly.pdbx_seq_one_letter_code
_entity_poly.pdbx_strand_id
1 'polypeptide(L)'
;MFRYSTSLGLAALLIWISALVHMATPAVAGFSEETFWLVPAALVLAVMGYLMIPNRRWMAWLTFYALLAGAIAAFAFSAAPSTIPYLWWMLIVAANLAPALLLFIYLWYPKPVTA
;
A
#
# COMPACT_ATOMS: atom_id res chain seq x y z
N MET A 1 -12.60 5.56 -17.77
CA MET A 1 -13.68 4.73 -17.16
C MET A 1 -13.12 3.32 -16.96
N PHE A 2 -12.91 2.91 -15.71
CA PHE A 2 -12.32 1.61 -15.37
C PHE A 2 -13.28 0.47 -15.77
N ARG A 3 -12.98 -0.28 -16.83
CA ARG A 3 -13.63 -1.57 -17.18
C ARG A 3 -13.13 -2.71 -16.27
N TYR A 4 -12.91 -2.42 -14.99
CA TYR A 4 -12.18 -3.27 -14.05
C TYR A 4 -13.02 -3.54 -12.81
N SER A 5 -12.74 -4.64 -12.12
CA SER A 5 -13.37 -4.94 -10.82
C SER A 5 -13.33 -3.71 -9.93
N THR A 6 -14.47 -3.27 -9.39
CA THR A 6 -14.56 -2.11 -8.50
C THR A 6 -13.53 -2.20 -7.37
N SER A 7 -13.29 -3.40 -6.84
CA SER A 7 -12.26 -3.64 -5.81
C SER A 7 -10.84 -3.36 -6.30
N LEU A 8 -10.50 -3.69 -7.56
CA LEU A 8 -9.18 -3.40 -8.12
C LEU A 8 -8.97 -1.90 -8.33
N GLY A 9 -9.98 -1.21 -8.84
CA GLY A 9 -9.92 0.25 -9.03
C GLY A 9 -9.76 1.00 -7.71
N LEU A 10 -10.53 0.61 -6.70
CA LEU A 10 -10.41 1.16 -5.34
C LEU A 10 -9.07 0.79 -4.69
N ALA A 11 -8.57 -0.43 -4.89
CA ALA A 11 -7.25 -0.81 -4.39
C ALA A 11 -6.14 0.06 -4.98
N ALA A 12 -6.16 0.32 -6.30
CA ALA A 12 -5.18 1.19 -6.95
C ALA A 12 -5.20 2.63 -6.37
N LEU A 13 -6.38 3.19 -6.13
CA LEU A 13 -6.53 4.48 -5.47
C LEU A 13 -5.94 4.48 -4.06
N LEU A 14 -6.28 3.46 -3.25
CA LEU A 14 -5.77 3.34 -1.88
C LEU A 14 -4.26 3.09 -1.83
N ILE A 15 -3.68 2.40 -2.82
CA ILE A 15 -2.22 2.25 -2.95
C ILE A 15 -1.56 3.62 -3.15
N TRP A 16 -2.14 4.49 -3.98
CA TRP A 16 -1.62 5.85 -4.16
C TRP A 16 -1.78 6.70 -2.92
N ILE A 17 -2.89 6.57 -2.18
CA ILE A 17 -3.03 7.21 -0.87
C ILE A 17 -1.95 6.70 0.09
N SER A 18 -1.68 5.39 0.11
CA SER A 18 -0.59 4.83 0.91
C SER A 18 0.76 5.41 0.51
N ALA A 19 1.06 5.49 -0.79
CA ALA A 19 2.28 6.12 -1.29
C ALA A 19 2.40 7.57 -0.81
N LEU A 20 1.32 8.36 -0.85
CA LEU A 20 1.31 9.73 -0.35
C LEU A 20 1.56 9.81 1.16
N VAL A 21 0.98 8.91 1.95
CA VAL A 21 1.22 8.84 3.40
C VAL A 21 2.69 8.55 3.69
N HIS A 22 3.29 7.58 3.00
CA HIS A 22 4.72 7.27 3.15
C HIS A 22 5.58 8.47 2.75
N MET A 23 5.28 9.10 1.60
CA MET A 23 5.99 10.27 1.08
C MET A 23 5.90 11.49 1.99
N ALA A 24 4.77 11.66 2.70
CA ALA A 24 4.56 12.79 3.62
C ALA A 24 5.28 12.63 4.96
N THR A 25 5.83 11.44 5.27
CA THR A 25 6.45 11.17 6.57
C THR A 25 7.57 12.15 6.96
N PRO A 26 8.51 12.53 6.07
CA PRO A 26 9.52 13.55 6.41
C PRO A 26 8.93 14.92 6.77
N ALA A 27 7.80 15.29 6.18
CA ALA A 27 7.13 16.56 6.50
C ALA A 27 6.44 16.54 7.87
N VAL A 28 6.07 15.36 8.38
CA VAL A 28 5.37 15.20 9.65
C VAL A 28 6.32 14.94 10.81
N ALA A 29 7.32 14.08 10.60
CA ALA A 29 8.26 13.63 11.63
C ALA A 29 9.62 14.36 11.57
N GLY A 30 9.81 15.25 10.60
CA GLY A 30 11.07 15.95 10.33
C GLY A 30 11.96 15.17 9.34
N PHE A 31 12.82 15.90 8.65
CA PHE A 31 13.73 15.30 7.66
C PHE A 31 14.89 14.60 8.37
N SER A 32 14.78 13.28 8.50
CA SER A 32 15.81 12.39 9.05
C SER A 32 16.04 11.18 8.14
N GLU A 33 17.19 10.52 8.29
CA GLU A 33 17.49 9.28 7.54
C GLU A 33 16.35 8.25 7.66
N GLU A 34 15.82 8.07 8.87
CA GLU A 34 14.69 7.20 9.17
C GLU A 34 13.47 7.52 8.29
N THR A 35 13.04 8.79 8.24
CA THR A 35 11.89 9.20 7.42
C THR A 35 12.16 9.09 5.92
N PHE A 36 13.41 9.28 5.50
CA PHE A 36 13.80 9.18 4.10
C PHE A 36 13.72 7.74 3.57
N TRP A 37 13.87 6.72 4.41
CA TRP A 37 13.69 5.32 4.00
C TRP A 37 12.26 5.01 3.50
N LEU A 38 11.27 5.80 3.90
CA LEU A 38 9.88 5.65 3.45
C LEU A 38 9.62 6.26 2.07
N VAL A 39 10.48 7.16 1.58
CA VAL A 39 10.34 7.82 0.28
C VAL A 39 10.53 6.83 -0.88
N PRO A 40 11.60 5.99 -0.93
CA PRO A 40 11.70 4.95 -1.95
C PRO A 40 10.52 3.98 -1.92
N ALA A 41 10.05 3.58 -0.73
CA ALA A 41 8.88 2.71 -0.59
C ALA A 41 7.61 3.36 -1.16
N ALA A 42 7.41 4.67 -0.91
CA ALA A 42 6.32 5.44 -1.49
C ALA A 42 6.35 5.42 -3.04
N LEU A 43 7.53 5.62 -3.63
CA LEU A 43 7.69 5.59 -5.09
C LEU A 43 7.37 4.20 -5.66
N VAL A 44 7.83 3.13 -5.01
CA VAL A 44 7.52 1.76 -5.40
C VAL A 44 6.00 1.52 -5.37
N LEU A 45 5.33 1.89 -4.27
CA LEU A 45 3.87 1.78 -4.16
C LEU A 45 3.15 2.59 -5.24
N ALA A 46 3.60 3.82 -5.53
CA ALA A 46 3.01 4.65 -6.58
C ALA A 46 3.09 3.98 -7.96
N VAL A 47 4.26 3.43 -8.30
CA VAL A 47 4.49 2.67 -9.54
C VAL A 47 3.64 1.41 -9.58
N MET A 48 3.53 0.67 -8.47
CA MET A 48 2.68 -0.51 -8.38
C MET A 48 1.21 -0.17 -8.63
N GLY A 49 0.69 0.89 -8.01
CA GLY A 49 -0.68 1.36 -8.24
C GLY A 49 -0.94 1.68 -9.72
N TYR A 50 0.04 2.29 -10.40
CA TYR A 50 -0.03 2.55 -11.84
C TYR A 50 0.00 1.26 -12.68
N LEU A 51 0.94 0.36 -12.40
CA LEU A 51 1.11 -0.89 -13.15
C LEU A 51 -0.04 -1.89 -12.93
N MET A 52 -0.87 -1.68 -11.92
CA MET A 52 -2.08 -2.45 -11.68
C MET A 52 -3.27 -2.04 -12.54
N ILE A 53 -3.29 -0.82 -13.09
CA ILE A 53 -4.39 -0.29 -13.92
C ILE A 53 -4.74 -1.24 -15.09
N PRO A 54 -3.78 -1.85 -15.82
CA PRO A 54 -4.09 -2.78 -16.91
C PRO A 54 -4.64 -4.14 -16.47
N ASN A 55 -5.02 -4.33 -15.18
CA ASN A 55 -5.58 -5.57 -14.63
C ASN A 55 -4.67 -6.79 -14.77
N ARG A 56 -3.37 -6.57 -14.57
CA ARG A 56 -2.37 -7.63 -14.52
C ARG A 56 -2.49 -8.37 -13.19
N ARG A 57 -3.16 -9.53 -13.17
CA ARG A 57 -3.41 -10.29 -11.93
C ARG A 57 -2.14 -10.65 -11.16
N TRP A 58 -1.03 -10.94 -11.85
CA TRP A 58 0.26 -11.18 -11.20
C TRP A 58 0.81 -9.93 -10.48
N MET A 59 0.54 -8.73 -11.01
CA MET A 59 0.91 -7.47 -10.35
C MET A 59 0.06 -7.27 -9.09
N ALA A 60 -1.23 -7.60 -9.12
CA ALA A 60 -2.07 -7.55 -7.93
C ALA A 60 -1.57 -8.49 -6.81
N TRP A 61 -1.09 -9.68 -7.15
CA TRP A 61 -0.42 -10.58 -6.18
C TRP A 61 0.85 -9.96 -5.60
N LEU A 62 1.72 -9.43 -6.46
CA LEU A 62 2.99 -8.83 -6.04
C LEU A 62 2.75 -7.62 -5.11
N THR A 63 1.83 -6.74 -5.48
CA THR A 63 1.45 -5.59 -4.66
C THR A 63 0.78 -6.00 -3.36
N PHE A 64 -0.05 -7.03 -3.36
CA PHE A 64 -0.65 -7.57 -2.13
C PHE A 64 0.41 -7.98 -1.12
N TYR A 65 1.41 -8.76 -1.54
CA TYR A 65 2.50 -9.16 -0.64
C TYR A 65 3.39 -8.00 -0.20
N ALA A 66 3.67 -7.05 -1.10
CA ALA A 66 4.44 -5.86 -0.75
C ALA A 66 3.73 -4.99 0.31
N LEU A 67 2.41 -4.81 0.18
CA LEU A 67 1.61 -4.08 1.16
C LEU A 67 1.57 -4.81 2.51
N LEU A 68 1.44 -6.14 2.53
CA LEU A 68 1.51 -6.93 3.76
C LEU A 68 2.88 -6.82 4.44
N ALA A 69 3.96 -6.95 3.68
CA ALA A 69 5.32 -6.77 4.20
C ALA A 69 5.51 -5.36 4.77
N GLY A 70 5.02 -4.33 4.06
CA GLY A 70 5.04 -2.94 4.52
C GLY A 70 4.23 -2.73 5.79
N ALA A 71 3.04 -3.33 5.91
CA ALA A 71 2.22 -3.25 7.12
C ALA A 71 2.90 -3.91 8.33
N ILE A 72 3.49 -5.11 8.13
CA ILE A 72 4.25 -5.82 9.18
C ILE A 72 5.46 -4.99 9.62
N ALA A 73 6.24 -4.48 8.66
CA ALA A 73 7.39 -3.63 8.95
C ALA A 73 6.99 -2.37 9.72
N ALA A 74 5.96 -1.64 9.26
CA ALA A 74 5.47 -0.45 9.94
C ALA A 74 4.99 -0.74 11.37
N PHE A 75 4.30 -1.86 11.57
CA PHE A 75 3.88 -2.28 12.92
C PHE A 75 5.09 -2.61 13.81
N ALA A 76 6.08 -3.35 13.29
CA ALA A 76 7.28 -3.70 14.03
C ALA A 76 8.12 -2.46 14.41
N PHE A 77 8.33 -1.52 13.47
CA PHE A 77 9.08 -0.29 13.72
C PHE A 77 8.36 0.67 14.67
N SER A 78 7.01 0.62 14.73
CA SER A 78 6.24 1.46 15.66
C SER A 78 6.54 1.19 17.14
N ALA A 79 7.09 0.03 17.47
CA ALA A 79 7.47 -0.35 18.83
C ALA A 79 8.91 0.02 19.19
N ALA A 80 9.73 0.44 18.22
CA ALA A 80 11.12 0.84 18.42
C ALA A 80 11.21 2.35 18.72
N PRO A 81 12.30 2.82 19.37
CA PRO A 81 12.59 4.25 19.45
C PRO A 81 12.67 4.85 18.05
N SER A 82 11.78 5.79 17.74
CA SER A 82 11.56 6.34 16.41
C SER A 82 11.31 7.84 16.51
N THR A 83 11.79 8.60 15.52
CA THR A 83 11.43 10.02 15.36
C THR A 83 10.01 10.19 14.81
N ILE A 84 9.45 9.13 14.23
CA ILE A 84 8.10 9.12 13.66
C ILE A 84 7.07 8.86 14.78
N PRO A 85 6.04 9.72 14.91
CA PRO A 85 5.00 9.53 15.91
C PRO A 85 4.29 8.18 15.74
N TYR A 86 3.99 7.51 16.86
CA TYR A 86 3.29 6.22 16.86
C TYR A 86 1.98 6.25 16.04
N LEU A 87 1.19 7.33 16.16
CA LEU A 87 -0.04 7.49 15.38
C LEU A 87 0.21 7.54 13.87
N TRP A 88 1.34 8.08 13.44
CA TRP A 88 1.74 8.09 12.03
C TRP A 88 2.13 6.69 11.55
N TRP A 89 2.83 5.91 12.37
CA TRP A 89 3.05 4.50 12.09
C TRP A 89 1.75 3.71 11.96
N MET A 90 0.78 3.93 12.84
CA MET A 90 -0.54 3.28 12.74
C MET A 90 -1.30 3.71 11.48
N LEU A 91 -1.14 4.97 11.06
CA LEU A 91 -1.69 5.43 9.79
C LEU A 91 -1.04 4.72 8.59
N ILE A 92 0.28 4.54 8.60
CA ILE A 92 1.00 3.78 7.57
C ILE A 92 0.52 2.31 7.53
N VAL A 93 0.33 1.68 8.70
CA VAL A 93 -0.23 0.32 8.80
C VAL A 93 -1.61 0.27 8.16
N ALA A 94 -2.52 1.19 8.52
CA ALA A 94 -3.87 1.25 7.96
C ALA A 94 -3.84 1.52 6.44
N ALA A 95 -2.96 2.42 5.99
CA ALA A 95 -2.80 2.78 4.58
C ALA A 95 -2.27 1.60 3.74
N ASN A 96 -1.49 0.69 4.33
CA ASN A 96 -1.07 -0.54 3.67
C ASN A 96 -2.15 -1.65 3.71
N LEU A 97 -2.84 -1.81 4.85
CA LEU A 97 -3.83 -2.89 5.02
C LEU A 97 -5.13 -2.65 4.24
N ALA A 98 -5.60 -1.40 4.14
CA ALA A 98 -6.82 -1.08 3.41
C ALA A 98 -6.79 -1.49 1.92
N PRO A 99 -5.77 -1.12 1.11
CA PRO A 99 -5.63 -1.63 -0.23
C PRO A 99 -5.36 -3.15 -0.25
N ALA A 100 -4.58 -3.69 0.70
CA ALA A 100 -4.32 -5.13 0.76
C ALA A 100 -5.61 -5.94 0.92
N LEU A 101 -6.56 -5.48 1.74
CA LEU A 101 -7.88 -6.09 1.89
C LEU A 101 -8.67 -6.09 0.58
N LEU A 102 -8.68 -4.97 -0.16
CA LEU A 102 -9.36 -4.91 -1.45
C LEU A 102 -8.70 -5.80 -2.50
N LEU A 103 -7.37 -5.93 -2.46
CA LEU A 103 -6.64 -6.88 -3.30
C LEU A 103 -6.94 -8.31 -2.91
N PHE A 104 -7.05 -8.62 -1.62
CA PHE A 104 -7.49 -9.94 -1.17
C PHE A 104 -8.87 -10.28 -1.75
N ILE A 105 -9.83 -9.35 -1.65
CA ILE A 105 -11.15 -9.53 -2.26
C ILE A 105 -11.02 -9.75 -3.77
N TYR A 106 -10.28 -8.91 -4.49
CA TYR A 106 -10.08 -9.05 -5.95
C TYR A 106 -9.42 -10.37 -6.35
N LEU A 107 -8.40 -10.82 -5.60
CA LEU A 107 -7.61 -12.00 -5.92
C LEU A 107 -8.36 -13.30 -5.58
N TRP A 108 -9.12 -13.32 -4.48
CA TRP A 108 -9.86 -14.50 -4.04
C TRP A 108 -11.32 -14.54 -4.48
N TYR A 109 -11.86 -13.50 -5.12
CA TYR A 109 -13.19 -13.58 -5.72
C TYR A 109 -13.22 -14.67 -6.80
N PRO A 110 -14.14 -15.65 -6.73
CA PRO A 110 -14.23 -16.71 -7.73
C PRO A 110 -14.50 -16.09 -9.09
N LYS A 111 -13.73 -16.49 -10.11
CA LYS A 111 -14.16 -16.24 -11.49
C LYS A 111 -15.40 -17.13 -11.73
N PRO A 112 -16.50 -16.59 -12.26
CA PRO A 112 -17.63 -17.44 -12.64
C PRO A 112 -17.11 -18.54 -13.55
N VAL A 113 -17.38 -19.80 -13.20
CA VAL A 113 -17.10 -20.95 -14.05
C VAL A 113 -18.07 -20.80 -15.22
N THR A 114 -17.61 -20.20 -16.31
CA THR A 114 -18.33 -20.24 -17.58
C THR A 114 -18.26 -21.69 -18.05
N ALA A 115 -19.38 -22.40 -17.91
CA ALA A 115 -19.62 -23.70 -18.53
C ALA A 115 -19.56 -23.60 -20.06
#